data_AF-A0A2V7BX43-F1
#
_entry.id   AF-A0A2V7BX43-F1
#
_cell.length_a   1.000
_cell.length_b   1.000
_cell.length_c   1.000
_cell.angle_alpha   90.00
_cell.angle_beta   90.00
_cell.angle_gamma   90.00
#
_symmetry.space_group_name_H-M   'P 1'
#
loop_
_entity.id
_entity.type
_entity.pdbx_description
1 polymer ?
#
loop_
_entity_poly.entity_id
_entity_poly.type
_entity_poly.pdbx_seq_one_letter_code
_entity_poly.pdbx_strand_id
1 'polypeptide(L)' 'MADVQYKGWRIEAQSFKSDGGRWRPKALVSIDEGGSLRMPHVPAPLDVMCDTAAEANAYAVQMAKKWIDDKGAAHILRWV' A
#
# COMPACT_ATOMS: atom_id res chain seq x y z
N MET A 1 -12.30 5.85 -7.08
CA MET A 1 -11.18 5.25 -6.33
C MET A 1 -10.25 6.37 -5.95
N ALA A 2 -9.93 6.53 -4.66
CA ALA A 2 -9.09 7.63 -4.20
C ALA A 2 -7.62 7.20 -4.28
N ASP A 3 -6.85 7.80 -5.17
CA ASP A 3 -5.40 7.74 -5.12
C ASP A 3 -4.88 8.72 -4.06
N VAL A 4 -3.90 8.27 -3.28
CA VAL A 4 -3.30 9.07 -2.20
C VAL A 4 -1.83 9.28 -2.54
N GLN A 5 -1.40 10.53 -2.61
CA GLN A 5 0.03 10.86 -2.72
C GLN A 5 0.69 10.86 -1.34
N TYR A 6 1.85 10.21 -1.23
CA TYR A 6 2.63 10.14 0.00
C TYR A 6 4.13 10.06 -0.31
N LYS A 7 4.89 11.09 0.10
CA LYS A 7 6.36 11.16 -0.08
C LYS A 7 6.83 10.92 -1.53
N GLY A 8 6.08 11.43 -2.51
CA GLY A 8 6.37 11.25 -3.94
C GLY A 8 5.89 9.91 -4.53
N TRP A 9 5.37 9.01 -3.70
CA TRP A 9 4.71 7.79 -4.15
C TRP A 9 3.21 8.03 -4.30
N ARG A 10 2.61 7.41 -5.30
CA ARG A 10 1.16 7.27 -5.47
C ARG A 10 0.72 5.96 -4.83
N ILE A 11 -0.33 6.00 -4.02
CA ILE A 11 -0.92 4.82 -3.37
C ILE A 11 -2.34 4.64 -3.92
N GLU A 12 -2.63 3.47 -4.42
CA GLU A 12 -3.94 3.09 -4.95
C GLU A 12 -4.49 1.92 -4.13
N ALA A 13 -5.59 2.17 -3.41
CA ALA A 13 -6.27 1.11 -2.68
C ALA A 13 -7.05 0.21 -3.66
N GLN A 14 -6.73 -1.08 -3.64
CA GLN A 14 -7.30 -2.13 -4.49
C GLN A 14 -7.88 -3.26 -3.64
N SER A 15 -8.51 -2.92 -2.52
CA SER A 15 -9.12 -3.93 -1.64
C SER A 15 -10.22 -4.68 -2.38
N PHE A 16 -10.32 -5.99 -2.12
CA PHE A 16 -11.24 -6.88 -2.80
C PHE A 16 -12.00 -7.75 -1.82
N LYS A 17 -13.20 -8.17 -2.18
CA LYS A 17 -14.01 -9.07 -1.37
C LYS A 17 -13.54 -10.51 -1.59
N SER A 18 -13.27 -11.23 -0.51
CA SER A 18 -12.95 -12.67 -0.55
C SER A 18 -14.21 -13.52 -0.60
N ASP A 19 -14.07 -14.80 -0.95
CA ASP A 19 -15.17 -15.77 -1.00
C ASP A 19 -15.95 -15.90 0.32
N GLY A 20 -15.30 -15.66 1.46
CA GLY A 20 -15.92 -15.62 2.80
C GLY A 20 -16.71 -14.35 3.12
N GLY A 21 -16.95 -13.46 2.14
CA GLY A 21 -17.73 -12.24 2.31
C GLY A 21 -17.00 -11.06 2.95
N ARG A 22 -15.79 -11.26 3.49
CA ARG A 22 -14.95 -10.22 4.09
C ARG A 22 -14.05 -9.53 3.06
N TRP A 23 -13.70 -8.27 3.33
CA TRP A 23 -12.80 -7.48 2.50
C TRP A 23 -11.35 -7.70 2.88
N ARG A 24 -10.50 -7.95 1.89
CA ARG A 24 -9.04 -8.01 2.04
C ARG A 24 -8.42 -6.68 1.64
N PRO A 25 -7.70 -6.02 2.55
CA PRO A 25 -6.96 -4.81 2.23
C PRO A 25 -5.85 -5.11 1.23
N LYS A 26 -5.73 -4.30 0.20
CA LYS A 26 -4.63 -4.36 -0.76
C LYS A 26 -4.33 -2.97 -1.29
N ALA A 27 -3.06 -2.61 -1.38
CA ALA A 27 -2.63 -1.38 -2.01
C ALA A 27 -1.62 -1.66 -3.12
N LEU A 28 -1.66 -0.86 -4.17
CA LEU A 28 -0.59 -0.72 -5.14
C LEU A 28 0.11 0.60 -4.86
N VAL A 29 1.43 0.59 -4.76
CA VAL A 29 2.19 1.83 -4.69
C VAL A 29 2.98 2.00 -5.97
N SER A 30 3.10 3.24 -6.43
CA SER A 30 3.73 3.58 -7.69
C SER A 30 4.63 4.80 -7.50
N ILE A 31 5.86 4.75 -8.02
CA ILE A 31 6.76 5.91 -8.09
C ILE A 31 7.45 5.94 -9.45
N ASP A 32 7.61 7.15 -10.00
CA ASP A 32 8.52 7.38 -11.12
C ASP A 32 9.89 7.79 -10.56
N GLU A 33 10.89 6.91 -10.69
CA GLU A 33 12.28 7.23 -10.37
C GLU A 33 13.06 7.37 -11.68
N GLY A 34 13.15 8.59 -12.21
CA GLY A 34 13.99 8.91 -13.37
C GLY A 34 13.59 8.17 -14.65
N GLY A 35 12.28 8.03 -14.91
CA GLY A 35 11.74 7.32 -16.07
C GLY A 35 11.57 5.80 -15.88
N SER A 36 11.89 5.27 -14.70
CA SER A 36 11.54 3.90 -14.31
C SER A 36 10.35 3.89 -13.36
N LEU A 37 9.19 3.47 -13.86
CA LEU A 37 7.99 3.30 -13.07
C LEU A 37 8.07 2.02 -12.25
N ARG A 38 8.13 2.14 -10.91
CA ARG A 38 8.08 1.00 -9.99
C ARG A 38 6.69 0.88 -9.39
N MET A 39 6.07 -0.30 -9.54
CA MET A 39 4.68 -0.55 -9.10
C MET A 39 4.56 -1.76 -8.16
N PRO A 40 5.16 -1.75 -6.95
CA PRO A 40 5.02 -2.85 -6.03
C PRO A 40 3.61 -2.93 -5.39
N HIS A 41 3.08 -4.15 -5.31
CA HIS A 41 1.90 -4.42 -4.51
C HIS A 41 2.28 -4.55 -3.04
N VAL A 42 1.53 -3.89 -2.17
CA VAL A 42 1.60 -4.01 -0.71
C VAL A 42 0.39 -4.83 -0.26
N PRO A 43 0.51 -6.17 -0.16
CA PRO A 43 -0.56 -6.99 0.38
C PRO A 43 -0.69 -6.77 1.90
N ALA A 44 -1.91 -6.84 2.41
CA ALA A 44 -2.10 -6.97 3.84
C ALA A 44 -1.68 -8.37 4.35
N PRO A 45 -1.35 -8.50 5.64
CA PRO A 45 -1.18 -9.80 6.27
C PRO A 45 -2.42 -10.68 6.06
N LEU A 46 -2.23 -11.99 5.90
CA LEU A 46 -3.32 -12.93 5.56
C LEU A 46 -4.43 -12.98 6.61
N ASP A 47 -4.10 -12.66 7.86
CA ASP A 47 -5.03 -12.62 9.00
C ASP A 47 -5.89 -11.36 9.06
N VAL A 48 -5.58 -10.32 8.27
CA VAL A 48 -6.35 -9.07 8.27
C VAL A 48 -7.49 -9.15 7.27
N MET A 49 -8.71 -9.18 7.81
CA MET A 49 -9.94 -9.09 7.06
C MET A 49 -10.82 -7.99 7.67
N CYS A 50 -11.46 -7.18 6.83
CA CYS A 50 -12.36 -6.12 7.26
C CYS A 50 -13.80 -6.43 6.84
N ASP A 51 -14.77 -5.90 7.58
CA ASP A 51 -16.18 -6.09 7.28
C ASP A 51 -16.62 -5.18 6.12
N THR A 52 -15.97 -4.01 5.96
CA THR A 52 -16.30 -3.05 4.91
C THR A 52 -15.14 -2.76 3.94
N ALA A 53 -15.49 -2.36 2.73
CA ALA A 53 -14.53 -1.90 1.72
C ALA A 53 -13.77 -0.65 2.19
N ALA A 54 -14.44 0.23 2.92
CA ALA A 54 -13.87 1.49 3.39
C ALA A 54 -12.76 1.24 4.44
N GLU A 55 -13.01 0.35 5.40
CA GLU A 55 -12.01 -0.07 6.38
C GLU A 55 -10.83 -0.76 5.70
N ALA A 56 -11.10 -1.67 4.75
CA ALA A 56 -10.04 -2.33 4.00
C ALA A 56 -9.18 -1.32 3.23
N ASN A 57 -9.80 -0.34 2.57
CA ASN A 57 -9.06 0.70 1.85
C ASN A 57 -8.24 1.59 2.81
N ALA A 58 -8.81 2.00 3.94
CA ALA A 58 -8.11 2.80 4.94
C ALA A 58 -6.89 2.03 5.51
N TYR A 59 -7.07 0.75 5.83
CA TYR A 59 -6.01 -0.12 6.30
C TYR A 59 -4.92 -0.32 5.24
N ALA A 60 -5.30 -0.55 3.98
CA ALA A 60 -4.38 -0.71 2.87
C ALA A 60 -3.51 0.55 2.66
N VAL A 61 -4.10 1.74 2.77
CA VAL A 61 -3.36 3.01 2.70
C VAL A 61 -2.39 3.16 3.87
N GLN A 62 -2.79 2.82 5.09
CA GLN A 62 -1.88 2.87 6.25
C GLN A 62 -0.69 1.91 6.11
N MET A 63 -0.92 0.70 5.62
CA MET A 63 0.12 -0.28 5.35
C MET A 63 1.08 0.20 4.25
N ALA A 64 0.54 0.77 3.18
CA ALA A 64 1.34 1.34 2.10
C ALA A 64 2.24 2.49 2.59
N LYS A 65 1.72 3.38 3.44
CA LYS A 65 2.53 4.47 4.05
C LYS A 65 3.68 3.91 4.87
N LYS A 66 3.41 2.94 5.76
CA LYS A 66 4.45 2.25 6.55
C LYS A 66 5.51 1.58 5.67
N TRP A 67 5.09 0.93 4.59
CA TRP A 67 6.02 0.31 3.64
C TRP A 67 6.92 1.35 2.93
N ILE A 68 6.36 2.51 2.56
CA ILE A 68 7.12 3.63 1.99
C ILE A 68 8.09 4.20 3.03
N ASP A 69 7.66 4.32 4.29
CA ASP A 69 8.51 4.80 5.40
C ASP A 69 9.70 3.86 5.64
N ASP A 70 9.47 2.54 5.65
CA ASP A 70 10.51 1.52 5.81
C ASP A 70 11.52 1.54 4.65
N LYS A 71 11.02 1.68 3.41
CA LYS A 71 11.85 1.89 2.21
C LYS A 71 12.72 3.14 2.31
N GLY A 72 12.13 4.24 2.79
CA GLY A 72 12.84 5.49 3.03
C GLY A 72 13.93 5.31 4.09
N ALA A 73 13.63 4.64 5.20
CA ALA A 73 14.60 4.35 6.25
C ALA A 73 15.77 3.47 5.77
N ALA A 74 15.48 2.41 5.00
CA ALA A 74 16.49 1.53 4.43
C ALA A 74 17.41 2.24 3.42
N HIS A 75 16.92 3.26 2.71
CA HIS A 75 17.75 4.05 1.79
C HIS A 75 18.78 4.93 2.54
N ILE A 76 18.44 5.41 3.75
CA ILE A 76 19.31 6.27 4.57
C ILE A 76 20.41 5.45 5.26
N LEU A 77 20.14 4.17 5.60
CA LEU A 77 21.08 3.28 6.28
C LEU A 77 22.13 2.63 5.36
N ARG A 78 22.10 2.89 4.05
CA ARG A 78 23.09 2.33 3.09
C ARG A 78 24.41 3.12 3.03
N TRP A 79 24.56 4.16 3.85
CA TRP A 79 25.74 5.02 3.90
C TRP A 79 26.20 5.33 5.35
N VAL A 80 26.34 4.29 6.18
CA VAL A 80 27.09 4.33 7.45
C VAL A 80 28.10 3.20 7.47
#